data_AF-A0AB36JXF6-F1
#
_entry.id   AF-A0AB36JXF6-F1
#
_cell.length_a   1.000
_cell.length_b   1.000
_cell.length_c   1.000
_cell.angle_alpha   90.00
_cell.angle_beta   90.00
_cell.angle_gamma   90.00
#
_symmetry.space_group_name_H-M   'P 1'
#
loop_
_entity.id
_entity.type
_entity.pdbx_description
1 polymer ?
#
loop_
_entity_poly.entity_id
_entity_poly.type
_entity_poly.pdbx_seq_one_letter_code
_entity_poly.pdbx_strand_id
1 'polypeptide(L)'
;MKVIASTIKSAQWQAWLSQQTSPFPIVQSGTSAHPRDSEALIIANPCTLADIEQDLVSFDEVILHVWDAKSTLADALRNGADDKAIEETLAEWRRFTKALLAWLPNHQHKVNLISHTHATFYVEAWQGWLTSLGIEWPEAMSMAPRTQQDEYDIFAAYYIIQSPEFAQLEQLLFSVTLPMGDSYPTLPFDMTSLAQQSQQAVEQLRYANKQMEKREQDASQLQYALEESNTKQTKLTGQLESLQKQLAEAEKANKASDQAWSRKLEEKEAATLQLENELQRVQASLEHVYQDEQQQRKALLTETKAQQTVLAEKTDLENQLAASQQQIKQLTQALQDAKQQKSNYEQTIAKVNAEKDAQAVEMDNLACELSKVQARLENAFDQEQKLQQQVKAHNVKVTNITKRHRLLKLDLAKAVAEKQSLEKQINRYHSSPLWKVTEPVRNLRHSPKRKRAEALAEQARLIELTDLFDKEWYLQQNPDVASQSDLDPIEHYLRFGAQEGRNPSPQFNTEWYLKTYPDVAESGVNPLVHFIENGQVEGRQPSAQLLEYQP
;
A
#
# COMPACT_ATOMS: atom_id res chain seq x y z
N MET A 1 47.11 50.49 -36.21
CA MET A 1 46.96 49.77 -37.51
C MET A 1 45.51 49.62 -37.96
N LYS A 2 44.58 48.97 -37.23
CA LYS A 2 43.14 48.90 -37.65
C LYS A 2 42.35 50.24 -37.61
N VAL A 3 42.85 51.25 -36.91
CA VAL A 3 42.25 52.61 -36.82
C VAL A 3 42.71 53.55 -37.95
N ILE A 4 43.82 53.22 -38.63
CA ILE A 4 44.32 53.99 -39.79
C ILE A 4 43.69 53.45 -41.08
N ALA A 5 43.44 52.14 -41.15
CA ALA A 5 42.78 51.49 -42.28
C ALA A 5 41.29 51.87 -42.47
N SER A 6 40.60 52.35 -41.43
CA SER A 6 39.18 52.74 -41.51
C SER A 6 38.95 54.15 -42.06
N THR A 7 39.97 54.99 -42.12
CA THR A 7 39.90 56.38 -42.60
C THR A 7 40.19 56.51 -44.10
N ILE A 8 40.65 55.42 -44.75
CA ILE A 8 41.10 55.38 -46.15
C ILE A 8 39.98 54.91 -47.13
N LYS A 9 38.77 54.62 -46.64
CA LYS A 9 37.63 54.18 -47.47
C LYS A 9 36.73 55.31 -47.99
N SER A 10 37.33 56.40 -48.46
CA SER A 10 36.58 57.37 -49.29
C SER A 10 36.59 56.86 -50.73
N ALA A 11 35.42 56.77 -51.37
CA ALA A 11 35.32 56.41 -52.79
C ALA A 11 36.01 57.47 -53.69
N GLN A 12 36.23 58.68 -53.19
CA GLN A 12 37.06 59.70 -53.85
C GLN A 12 38.57 59.40 -53.72
N TRP A 13 39.00 58.68 -52.68
CA TRP A 13 40.40 58.27 -52.47
C TRP A 13 40.79 57.08 -53.35
N GLN A 14 39.89 56.10 -53.52
CA GLN A 14 40.07 55.00 -54.48
C GLN A 14 40.00 55.50 -55.94
N ALA A 15 39.18 56.52 -56.22
CA ALA A 15 39.14 57.19 -57.52
C ALA A 15 40.41 58.01 -57.80
N TRP A 16 41.04 58.61 -56.78
CA TRP A 16 42.33 59.29 -56.89
C TRP A 16 43.51 58.30 -57.06
N LEU A 17 43.52 57.19 -56.30
CA LEU A 17 44.49 56.09 -56.46
C LEU A 17 44.42 55.44 -57.85
N SER A 18 43.24 55.37 -58.45
CA SER A 18 43.07 54.87 -59.83
C SER A 18 43.48 55.87 -60.93
N GLN A 19 43.87 57.10 -60.56
CA GLN A 19 44.34 58.15 -61.47
C GLN A 19 45.83 58.50 -61.29
N GLN A 20 46.54 57.83 -60.38
CA GLN A 20 48.01 57.82 -60.33
C GLN A 20 48.50 56.68 -61.22
N THR A 21 48.71 56.97 -62.50
CA THR A 21 49.30 56.04 -63.45
C THR A 21 50.79 55.83 -63.17
N SER A 22 51.06 54.57 -62.80
CA SER A 22 52.32 53.82 -62.63
C SER A 22 53.23 54.09 -61.43
N PRO A 23 54.02 53.05 -61.05
CA PRO A 23 55.39 53.26 -60.61
C PRO A 23 56.26 53.97 -61.65
N PHE A 24 56.03 53.88 -62.99
CA PHE A 24 56.63 54.81 -63.97
C PHE A 24 55.81 55.09 -65.27
N PRO A 25 55.67 56.37 -65.67
CA PRO A 25 56.07 56.81 -67.02
C PRO A 25 56.93 58.10 -66.91
N ILE A 26 57.94 58.36 -67.74
CA ILE A 26 57.86 58.66 -69.18
C ILE A 26 59.23 58.35 -69.82
N VAL A 27 59.22 57.68 -70.97
CA VAL A 27 60.15 57.95 -72.07
C VAL A 27 59.49 59.03 -72.92
N GLN A 28 60.17 60.15 -73.16
CA GLN A 28 60.02 60.84 -74.43
C GLN A 28 61.40 61.12 -75.00
N SER A 29 61.73 60.31 -76.01
CA SER A 29 62.64 60.69 -77.06
C SER A 29 62.30 62.10 -77.52
N GLY A 30 63.19 63.05 -77.24
CA GLY A 30 63.16 64.34 -77.92
C GLY A 30 63.37 64.09 -79.41
N THR A 31 62.28 64.10 -80.17
CA THR A 31 62.32 64.26 -81.63
C THR A 31 62.96 65.61 -81.94
N SER A 32 64.26 65.64 -82.17
CA SER A 32 64.86 66.70 -82.96
C SER A 32 65.73 66.09 -84.05
N ALA A 33 65.39 66.42 -85.29
CA ALA A 33 65.93 65.85 -86.49
C ALA A 33 67.37 66.31 -86.72
N HIS A 34 68.36 65.64 -86.10
CA HIS A 34 69.71 65.57 -86.63
C HIS A 34 70.39 64.24 -86.23
N PRO A 35 70.90 63.46 -87.18
CA PRO A 35 71.54 62.18 -86.91
C PRO A 35 73.00 62.43 -86.52
N ARG A 36 73.24 62.58 -85.21
CA ARG A 36 74.49 62.46 -84.46
C ARG A 36 74.17 62.91 -83.03
N ASP A 37 74.68 62.19 -82.03
CA ASP A 37 74.67 62.54 -80.60
C ASP A 37 73.43 62.09 -79.80
N SER A 38 73.18 60.77 -79.77
CA SER A 38 72.39 60.14 -78.71
C SER A 38 73.27 59.11 -78.00
N GLU A 39 74.30 59.59 -77.29
CA GLU A 39 75.32 58.73 -76.67
C GLU A 39 74.79 57.96 -75.46
N ALA A 40 73.69 58.40 -74.83
CA ALA A 40 73.16 57.78 -73.62
C ALA A 40 71.63 57.58 -73.62
N LEU A 41 71.16 56.40 -73.18
CA LEU A 41 69.75 56.11 -72.88
C LEU A 41 69.54 56.03 -71.36
N ILE A 42 68.58 56.80 -70.82
CA ILE A 42 68.19 56.69 -69.40
C ILE A 42 66.94 55.80 -69.29
N ILE A 43 67.07 54.66 -68.59
CA ILE A 43 65.94 53.77 -68.30
C ILE A 43 65.54 53.97 -66.84
N ALA A 44 64.36 54.57 -66.66
CA ALA A 44 63.73 54.77 -65.35
C ALA A 44 62.52 53.85 -65.12
N ASN A 45 62.14 53.04 -66.11
CA ASN A 45 60.98 52.14 -66.05
C ASN A 45 61.41 50.70 -65.71
N PRO A 46 60.51 49.83 -65.23
CA PRO A 46 60.83 48.45 -64.94
C PRO A 46 61.12 47.75 -66.27
N CYS A 47 62.32 47.19 -66.38
CA CYS A 47 62.80 46.47 -67.55
C CYS A 47 63.42 45.15 -67.08
N THR A 48 63.41 44.15 -67.95
CA THR A 48 64.16 42.91 -67.72
C THR A 48 65.60 43.09 -68.18
N LEU A 49 66.52 42.27 -67.67
CA LEU A 49 67.92 42.30 -68.14
C LEU A 49 68.04 42.04 -69.65
N ALA A 50 67.11 41.27 -70.23
CA ALA A 50 67.04 41.03 -71.67
C ALA A 50 66.64 42.28 -72.47
N ASP A 51 65.79 43.13 -71.91
CA ASP A 51 65.41 44.41 -72.54
C ASP A 51 66.62 45.36 -72.56
N ILE A 52 67.39 45.42 -71.47
CA ILE A 52 68.62 46.22 -71.38
C ILE A 52 69.67 45.74 -72.38
N GLU A 53 69.83 44.43 -72.55
CA GLU A 53 70.74 43.85 -73.54
C GLU A 53 70.36 44.23 -74.98
N GLN A 54 69.07 44.35 -75.28
CA GLN A 54 68.59 44.82 -76.58
C GLN A 54 68.91 46.30 -76.80
N ASP A 55 68.81 47.13 -75.75
CA ASP A 55 69.10 48.57 -75.82
C ASP A 55 70.61 48.87 -75.96
N LEU A 56 71.49 48.04 -75.39
CA LEU A 56 72.95 48.14 -75.53
C LEU A 56 73.46 47.95 -76.98
N VAL A 57 72.61 47.43 -77.87
CA VAL A 57 72.88 47.35 -79.31
C VAL A 57 72.66 48.71 -80.00
N SER A 58 71.75 49.53 -79.49
CA SER A 58 71.29 50.77 -80.13
C SER A 58 71.92 52.03 -79.53
N PHE A 59 72.46 51.96 -78.30
CA PHE A 59 73.09 53.07 -77.59
C PHE A 59 74.50 52.72 -77.12
N ASP A 60 75.39 53.72 -77.10
CA ASP A 60 76.78 53.55 -76.67
C ASP A 60 76.90 53.47 -75.14
N GLU A 61 76.04 54.22 -74.43
CA GLU A 61 75.92 54.24 -72.99
C GLU A 61 74.46 54.06 -72.55
N VAL A 62 74.22 53.29 -71.49
CA VAL A 62 72.90 53.12 -70.87
C VAL A 62 72.99 53.44 -69.39
N ILE A 63 72.19 54.40 -68.96
CA ILE A 63 72.08 54.82 -67.57
C ILE A 63 70.83 54.20 -66.97
N LEU A 64 71.01 53.33 -65.99
CA LEU A 64 69.93 52.66 -65.29
C LEU A 64 69.67 53.36 -63.95
N HIS A 65 68.44 53.84 -63.79
CA HIS A 65 67.97 54.37 -62.51
C HIS A 65 67.37 53.24 -61.67
N VAL A 66 68.02 52.93 -60.55
CA VAL A 66 67.67 51.79 -59.70
C VAL A 66 67.18 52.27 -58.34
N TRP A 67 66.05 51.70 -57.90
CA TRP A 67 65.48 51.97 -56.59
C TRP A 67 66.17 51.13 -55.52
N ASP A 68 66.50 51.76 -54.39
CA ASP A 68 66.97 51.04 -53.21
C ASP A 68 65.81 50.31 -52.51
N ALA A 69 66.13 49.36 -51.62
CA ALA A 69 65.10 48.56 -50.96
C ALA A 69 64.19 49.44 -50.09
N LYS A 70 64.77 50.49 -49.47
CA LYS A 70 64.03 51.49 -48.69
C LYS A 70 62.99 52.23 -49.53
N SER A 71 63.36 52.78 -50.68
CA SER A 71 62.41 53.53 -51.52
C SER A 71 61.35 52.60 -52.11
N THR A 72 61.73 51.37 -52.46
CA THR A 72 60.78 50.35 -52.96
C THR A 72 59.73 49.99 -51.89
N LEU A 73 60.17 49.79 -50.64
CA LEU A 73 59.27 49.50 -49.53
C LEU A 73 58.40 50.70 -49.14
N ALA A 74 58.99 51.89 -49.10
CA ALA A 74 58.25 53.10 -48.79
C ALA A 74 57.15 53.36 -49.83
N ASP A 75 57.42 53.11 -51.11
CA ASP A 75 56.42 53.24 -52.17
C ASP A 75 55.31 52.18 -52.06
N ALA A 76 55.66 50.92 -51.80
CA ALA A 76 54.66 49.88 -51.54
C ALA A 76 53.74 50.24 -50.36
N LEU A 77 54.30 50.78 -49.27
CA LEU A 77 53.54 51.24 -48.11
C LEU A 77 52.64 52.44 -48.42
N ARG A 78 53.14 53.41 -49.21
CA ARG A 78 52.33 54.57 -49.68
C ARG A 78 51.16 54.12 -50.53
N ASN A 79 51.35 53.07 -51.33
CA ASN A 79 50.32 52.47 -52.19
C ASN A 79 49.37 51.53 -51.43
N GLY A 80 49.48 51.43 -50.09
CA GLY A 80 48.57 50.67 -49.25
C GLY A 80 48.78 49.16 -49.28
N ALA A 81 50.00 48.71 -49.62
CA ALA A 81 50.36 47.30 -49.61
C ALA A 81 50.10 46.66 -48.22
N ASP A 82 49.56 45.44 -48.22
CA ASP A 82 49.48 44.61 -47.03
C ASP A 82 50.78 43.83 -46.80
N ASP A 83 50.90 43.15 -45.66
CA ASP A 83 52.12 42.44 -45.26
C ASP A 83 52.59 41.43 -46.32
N LYS A 84 51.64 40.79 -47.01
CA LYS A 84 51.96 39.81 -48.06
C LYS A 84 52.49 40.49 -49.32
N ALA A 85 51.88 41.58 -49.76
CA ALA A 85 52.36 42.37 -50.89
C ALA A 85 53.74 43.01 -50.61
N ILE A 86 54.02 43.38 -49.36
CA ILE A 86 55.34 43.88 -48.93
C ILE A 86 56.41 42.79 -49.07
N GLU A 87 56.14 41.58 -48.56
CA GLU A 87 57.07 40.45 -48.66
C GLU A 87 57.32 40.04 -50.12
N GLU A 88 56.28 40.00 -50.95
CA GLU A 88 56.40 39.71 -52.39
C GLU A 88 57.25 40.76 -53.11
N THR A 89 56.99 42.04 -52.87
CA THR A 89 57.73 43.16 -53.49
C THR A 89 59.22 43.13 -53.11
N LEU A 90 59.54 42.92 -51.83
CA LEU A 90 60.93 42.83 -51.36
C LEU A 90 61.65 41.57 -51.85
N ALA A 91 60.93 40.44 -51.99
CA ALA A 91 61.48 39.22 -52.57
C ALA A 91 61.83 39.40 -54.05
N GLU A 92 60.98 40.08 -54.81
CA GLU A 92 61.23 40.40 -56.22
C GLU A 92 62.41 41.37 -56.38
N TRP A 93 62.46 42.45 -55.58
CA TRP A 93 63.59 43.38 -55.55
C TRP A 93 64.90 42.64 -55.28
N ARG A 94 64.93 41.79 -54.25
CA ARG A 94 66.11 40.99 -53.90
C ARG A 94 66.56 40.11 -55.05
N ARG A 95 65.62 39.42 -55.71
CA ARG A 95 65.92 38.54 -56.84
C ARG A 95 66.54 39.33 -58.00
N PHE A 96 65.96 40.47 -58.33
CA PHE A 96 66.45 41.32 -59.41
C PHE A 96 67.82 41.93 -59.10
N THR A 97 68.02 42.51 -57.91
CA THR A 97 69.29 43.15 -57.52
C THR A 97 70.46 42.15 -57.51
N LYS A 98 70.24 40.92 -57.05
CA LYS A 98 71.28 39.86 -57.13
C LYS A 98 71.62 39.51 -58.58
N ALA A 99 70.63 39.42 -59.46
CA ALA A 99 70.85 39.15 -60.88
C ALA A 99 71.60 40.32 -61.55
N LEU A 100 71.20 41.56 -61.26
CA LEU A 100 71.85 42.77 -61.78
C LEU A 100 73.32 42.86 -61.34
N LEU A 101 73.62 42.67 -60.05
CA LEU A 101 75.00 42.74 -59.55
C LEU A 101 75.91 41.64 -60.10
N ALA A 102 75.36 40.47 -60.43
CA ALA A 102 76.11 39.40 -61.10
C ALA A 102 76.30 39.67 -62.61
N TRP A 103 75.34 40.36 -63.24
CA TRP A 103 75.35 40.71 -64.65
C TRP A 103 76.27 41.91 -64.97
N LEU A 104 76.34 42.88 -64.06
CA LEU A 104 77.03 44.16 -64.25
C LEU A 104 78.52 44.04 -64.63
N PRO A 105 79.38 43.21 -64.00
CA PRO A 105 80.82 43.16 -64.30
C PRO A 105 81.16 42.92 -65.77
N ASN A 106 80.30 42.20 -66.51
CA ASN A 106 80.47 41.93 -67.93
C ASN A 106 80.07 43.12 -68.83
N HIS A 107 79.36 44.11 -68.28
CA HIS A 107 78.73 45.23 -69.00
C HIS A 107 79.10 46.61 -68.42
N GLN A 108 80.02 46.68 -67.44
CA GLN A 108 80.47 47.91 -66.75
C GLN A 108 81.04 49.00 -67.68
N HIS A 109 81.43 48.63 -68.91
CA HIS A 109 82.01 49.56 -69.89
C HIS A 109 80.95 50.36 -70.67
N LYS A 110 79.67 49.96 -70.61
CA LYS A 110 78.55 50.63 -71.29
C LYS A 110 77.38 50.98 -70.37
N VAL A 111 77.31 50.39 -69.18
CA VAL A 111 76.17 50.59 -68.26
C VAL A 111 76.60 51.35 -67.03
N ASN A 112 75.92 52.45 -66.76
CA ASN A 112 76.10 53.26 -65.56
C ASN A 112 74.87 53.17 -64.65
N LEU A 113 75.10 52.95 -63.36
CA LEU A 113 74.04 52.81 -62.36
C LEU A 113 73.89 54.07 -61.51
N ILE A 114 72.65 54.54 -61.37
CA ILE A 114 72.30 55.66 -60.50
C ILE A 114 71.24 55.19 -59.49
N SER A 115 71.53 55.37 -58.19
CA SER A 115 70.57 55.08 -57.11
C SER A 115 69.49 56.16 -57.01
N HIS A 116 68.26 55.75 -56.73
CA HIS A 116 67.13 56.65 -56.45
C HIS A 116 67.45 57.66 -55.34
N THR A 117 68.14 57.23 -54.28
CA THR A 117 68.55 58.11 -53.17
C THR A 117 69.44 59.25 -53.67
N HIS A 118 70.33 59.01 -54.64
CA HIS A 118 71.19 60.05 -55.20
C HIS A 118 70.40 61.04 -56.07
N ALA A 119 69.35 60.57 -56.75
CA ALA A 119 68.48 61.41 -57.57
C ALA A 119 67.54 62.30 -56.73
N THR A 120 67.07 61.84 -55.58
CA THR A 120 66.07 62.55 -54.75
C THR A 120 66.60 63.76 -53.97
N PHE A 121 67.90 63.82 -53.64
CA PHE A 121 68.46 64.93 -52.85
C PHE A 121 68.75 66.20 -53.66
N TYR A 122 68.77 66.13 -55.00
CA TYR A 122 69.24 67.21 -55.87
C TYR A 122 68.26 67.54 -57.00
N VAL A 123 66.95 67.47 -56.75
CA VAL A 123 65.89 67.60 -57.78
C VAL A 123 66.07 68.84 -58.66
N GLU A 124 66.40 70.01 -58.08
CA GLU A 124 66.62 71.25 -58.87
C GLU A 124 67.89 71.21 -59.72
N ALA A 125 68.99 70.63 -59.21
CA ALA A 125 70.25 70.50 -59.95
C ALA A 125 70.16 69.42 -61.03
N TRP A 126 69.39 68.36 -60.79
CA TRP A 126 69.15 67.27 -61.74
C TRP A 126 68.21 67.69 -62.86
N GLN A 127 67.15 68.45 -62.54
CA GLN A 127 66.31 69.09 -63.55
C GLN A 127 67.14 70.05 -64.41
N GLY A 128 68.01 70.87 -63.80
CA GLY A 128 68.92 71.77 -64.52
C GLY A 128 69.92 71.02 -65.41
N TRP A 129 70.53 69.95 -64.91
CA TRP A 129 71.48 69.12 -65.67
C TRP A 129 70.81 68.37 -66.83
N LEU A 130 69.66 67.72 -66.60
CA LEU A 130 68.91 67.05 -67.67
C LEU A 130 68.40 68.02 -68.73
N THR A 131 67.93 69.20 -68.31
CA THR A 131 67.54 70.27 -69.25
C THR A 131 68.75 70.73 -70.06
N SER A 132 69.95 70.80 -69.45
CA SER A 132 71.20 71.13 -70.16
C SER A 132 71.62 70.06 -71.19
N LEU A 133 71.15 68.82 -71.02
CA LEU A 133 71.32 67.70 -71.95
C LEU A 133 70.18 67.57 -72.97
N GLY A 134 69.21 68.49 -72.97
CA GLY A 134 68.07 68.48 -73.91
C GLY A 134 66.95 67.51 -73.55
N ILE A 135 66.91 67.02 -72.31
CA ILE A 135 65.90 66.08 -71.81
C ILE A 135 64.87 66.86 -70.98
N GLU A 136 63.61 66.88 -71.43
CA GLU A 136 62.52 67.57 -70.73
C GLU A 136 62.07 66.80 -69.47
N TRP A 137 62.11 67.46 -68.32
CA TRP A 137 61.60 66.93 -67.06
C TRP A 137 60.17 67.44 -66.82
N PRO A 138 59.18 66.59 -66.46
CA PRO A 138 57.81 67.03 -66.25
C PRO A 138 57.72 68.11 -65.16
N GLU A 139 57.01 69.21 -65.44
CA GLU A 139 56.74 70.26 -64.45
C GLU A 139 56.05 69.63 -63.23
N ALA A 140 56.73 69.64 -62.09
CA ALA A 140 56.22 69.10 -60.84
C ALA A 140 55.03 69.96 -60.38
N MET A 141 53.81 69.60 -60.80
CA MET A 141 52.59 70.09 -60.19
C MET A 141 52.60 69.69 -58.71
N SER A 142 52.82 70.68 -57.84
CA SER A 142 52.40 70.65 -56.44
C SER A 142 52.79 69.35 -55.69
N MET A 143 54.08 69.14 -55.44
CA MET A 143 54.47 68.15 -54.43
C MET A 143 53.90 68.58 -53.07
N ALA A 144 52.95 67.79 -52.58
CA ALA A 144 52.38 67.88 -51.24
C ALA A 144 53.49 67.89 -50.17
N PRO A 145 53.25 68.47 -48.96
CA PRO A 145 54.29 68.67 -47.97
C PRO A 145 54.95 67.33 -47.57
N ARG A 146 56.29 67.31 -47.56
CA ARG A 146 57.17 66.16 -47.27
C ARG A 146 56.84 65.41 -45.97
N THR A 147 56.07 66.01 -45.07
CA THR A 147 55.77 65.49 -43.73
C THR A 147 55.06 64.14 -43.69
N GLN A 148 54.34 63.71 -44.74
CA GLN A 148 53.77 62.34 -44.80
C GLN A 148 54.65 61.32 -45.55
N GLN A 149 55.58 61.79 -46.41
CA GLN A 149 56.55 60.90 -47.08
C GLN A 149 57.63 60.45 -46.10
N ASP A 150 58.07 61.36 -45.24
CA ASP A 150 59.12 61.13 -44.25
C ASP A 150 58.77 59.98 -43.28
N GLU A 151 57.49 59.79 -42.92
CA GLU A 151 57.08 58.73 -42.00
C GLU A 151 57.27 57.33 -42.60
N TYR A 152 56.81 57.09 -43.83
CA TYR A 152 56.99 55.81 -44.51
C TYR A 152 58.45 55.53 -44.84
N ASP A 153 59.23 56.56 -45.17
CA ASP A 153 60.66 56.44 -45.44
C ASP A 153 61.45 56.07 -44.17
N ILE A 154 61.08 56.64 -43.02
CA ILE A 154 61.65 56.27 -41.71
C ILE A 154 61.30 54.83 -41.35
N PHE A 155 60.04 54.40 -41.55
CA PHE A 155 59.63 53.02 -41.29
C PHE A 155 60.34 52.03 -42.22
N ALA A 156 60.46 52.35 -43.51
CA ALA A 156 61.16 51.52 -44.47
C ALA A 156 62.65 51.42 -44.14
N ALA A 157 63.29 52.54 -43.78
CA ALA A 157 64.68 52.56 -43.32
C ALA A 157 64.88 51.69 -42.08
N TYR A 158 64.00 51.80 -41.08
CA TYR A 158 64.07 50.97 -39.88
C TYR A 158 63.90 49.48 -40.20
N TYR A 159 62.91 49.13 -41.02
CA TYR A 159 62.64 47.73 -41.38
C TYR A 159 63.80 47.08 -42.14
N ILE A 160 64.39 47.79 -43.10
CA ILE A 160 65.52 47.30 -43.89
C ILE A 160 66.79 47.18 -43.04
N ILE A 161 67.05 48.11 -42.11
CA ILE A 161 68.19 48.04 -41.19
C ILE A 161 68.14 46.81 -40.28
N GLN A 162 66.96 46.37 -39.87
CA GLN A 162 66.80 45.16 -39.05
C GLN A 162 67.05 43.86 -39.81
N SER A 163 67.23 43.92 -41.14
CA SER A 163 67.43 42.77 -42.00
C SER A 163 68.86 42.75 -42.58
N PRO A 164 69.79 41.93 -42.02
CA PRO A 164 71.21 41.96 -42.40
C PRO A 164 71.47 41.70 -43.88
N GLU A 165 70.64 40.87 -44.51
CA GLU A 165 70.79 40.51 -45.92
C GLU A 165 70.46 41.67 -46.87
N PHE A 166 69.40 42.44 -46.59
CA PHE A 166 69.04 43.61 -47.39
C PHE A 166 70.07 44.73 -47.20
N ALA A 167 70.54 44.94 -45.97
CA ALA A 167 71.60 45.91 -45.68
C ALA A 167 72.91 45.62 -46.44
N GLN A 168 73.31 44.35 -46.54
CA GLN A 168 74.51 43.97 -47.30
C GLN A 168 74.34 44.18 -48.81
N LEU A 169 73.16 43.87 -49.37
CA LEU A 169 72.86 44.09 -50.79
C LEU A 169 72.76 45.58 -51.14
N GLU A 170 72.18 46.40 -50.26
CA GLU A 170 72.18 47.86 -50.43
C GLU A 170 73.61 48.43 -50.46
N GLN A 171 74.50 47.96 -49.59
CA GLN A 171 75.90 48.40 -49.58
C GLN A 171 76.63 48.02 -50.88
N LEU A 172 76.39 46.81 -51.40
CA LEU A 172 76.98 46.37 -52.66
C LEU A 172 76.44 47.17 -53.84
N LEU A 173 75.13 47.41 -53.90
CA LEU A 173 74.50 48.25 -54.92
C LEU A 173 75.05 49.68 -54.87
N PHE A 174 75.20 50.25 -53.68
CA PHE A 174 75.78 51.57 -53.49
C PHE A 174 77.23 51.66 -53.98
N SER A 175 78.05 50.61 -53.76
CA SER A 175 79.46 50.61 -54.18
C SER A 175 79.67 50.61 -55.69
N VAL A 176 78.66 50.18 -56.46
CA VAL A 176 78.72 50.14 -57.93
C VAL A 176 77.95 51.28 -58.60
N THR A 177 77.19 52.05 -57.83
CA THR A 177 76.55 53.28 -58.33
C THR A 177 77.55 54.41 -58.42
N LEU A 178 77.45 55.23 -59.45
CA LEU A 178 78.36 56.36 -59.63
C LEU A 178 78.21 57.34 -58.44
N PRO A 179 79.30 57.61 -57.69
CA PRO A 179 79.32 58.73 -56.76
C PRO A 179 79.40 60.02 -57.59
N MET A 180 78.44 60.91 -57.43
CA MET A 180 78.55 62.26 -57.98
C MET A 180 79.63 62.99 -57.18
N GLY A 181 80.85 63.01 -57.73
CA GLY A 181 82.03 63.57 -57.09
C GLY A 181 82.24 65.04 -57.45
N ASP A 182 83.15 65.69 -56.72
CA ASP A 182 83.80 66.90 -57.20
C ASP A 182 85.22 66.53 -57.70
N SER A 183 85.30 66.19 -58.99
CA SER A 183 86.44 66.37 -59.92
C SER A 183 87.69 65.42 -59.91
N TYR A 184 88.05 64.99 -61.13
CA TYR A 184 89.25 64.25 -61.59
C TYR A 184 89.60 64.76 -63.03
N PRO A 185 90.65 64.30 -63.75
CA PRO A 185 92.12 64.46 -63.60
C PRO A 185 92.78 65.20 -64.80
N THR A 186 94.01 65.72 -64.64
CA THR A 186 95.01 65.76 -65.75
C THR A 186 96.44 65.91 -65.23
N LEU A 187 97.38 65.15 -65.77
CA LEU A 187 98.79 65.56 -65.87
C LEU A 187 99.33 65.14 -67.25
N PRO A 188 99.87 66.08 -68.05
CA PRO A 188 100.77 65.73 -69.14
C PRO A 188 102.13 66.43 -68.96
N PHE A 189 103.22 65.65 -68.95
CA PHE A 189 104.59 66.18 -68.98
C PHE A 189 105.16 66.20 -70.41
N ASP A 190 106.16 67.06 -70.62
CA ASP A 190 106.85 67.34 -71.89
C ASP A 190 108.24 66.65 -71.98
N MET A 191 108.60 66.21 -73.19
CA MET A 191 109.68 65.28 -73.57
C MET A 191 111.11 65.78 -73.37
N THR A 192 111.29 67.03 -72.94
CA THR A 192 112.62 67.62 -72.75
C THR A 192 113.30 67.14 -71.46
N SER A 193 112.51 66.69 -70.46
CA SER A 193 113.03 66.04 -69.24
C SER A 193 113.58 64.63 -69.49
N LEU A 194 113.22 64.00 -70.61
CA LEU A 194 113.60 62.61 -70.93
C LEU A 194 115.12 62.47 -71.20
N ALA A 195 115.76 63.53 -71.71
CA ALA A 195 117.20 63.54 -71.97
C ALA A 195 118.02 63.65 -70.67
N GLN A 196 117.55 64.44 -69.70
CA GLN A 196 118.15 64.57 -68.37
C GLN A 196 117.82 63.35 -67.48
N GLN A 197 116.64 62.76 -67.70
CA GLN A 197 116.28 61.45 -67.18
C GLN A 197 117.16 60.32 -67.72
N SER A 198 117.84 60.42 -68.86
CA SER A 198 118.75 59.35 -69.29
C SER A 198 120.00 59.23 -68.40
N GLN A 199 120.51 60.36 -67.90
CA GLN A 199 121.66 60.38 -66.98
C GLN A 199 121.23 60.07 -65.54
N GLN A 200 120.09 60.61 -65.09
CA GLN A 200 119.48 60.16 -63.84
C GLN A 200 119.02 58.69 -63.92
N ALA A 201 118.66 58.17 -65.10
CA ALA A 201 118.29 56.77 -65.29
C ALA A 201 119.48 55.84 -65.11
N VAL A 202 120.72 56.25 -65.41
CA VAL A 202 121.90 55.41 -65.15
C VAL A 202 122.22 55.32 -63.64
N GLU A 203 122.04 56.40 -62.89
CA GLU A 203 122.18 56.40 -61.42
C GLU A 203 120.98 55.73 -60.74
N GLN A 204 119.76 55.98 -61.23
CA GLN A 204 118.56 55.26 -60.85
C GLN A 204 118.64 53.79 -61.25
N LEU A 205 119.33 53.39 -62.32
CA LEU A 205 119.57 51.98 -62.69
C LEU A 205 120.57 51.32 -61.74
N ARG A 206 121.56 52.04 -61.22
CA ARG A 206 122.44 51.50 -60.16
C ARG A 206 121.72 51.39 -58.82
N TYR A 207 120.92 52.38 -58.45
CA TYR A 207 120.06 52.31 -57.26
C TYR A 207 118.95 51.26 -57.44
N ALA A 208 118.36 51.16 -58.63
CA ALA A 208 117.35 50.17 -58.98
C ALA A 208 117.95 48.78 -59.08
N ASN A 209 119.20 48.58 -59.53
CA ASN A 209 119.87 47.28 -59.49
C ASN A 209 120.12 46.83 -58.04
N LYS A 210 120.51 47.74 -57.15
CA LYS A 210 120.63 47.43 -55.72
C LYS A 210 119.28 47.16 -55.05
N GLN A 211 118.22 47.86 -55.48
CA GLN A 211 116.84 47.57 -55.09
C GLN A 211 116.31 46.28 -55.73
N MET A 212 116.77 45.90 -56.92
CA MET A 212 116.43 44.65 -57.61
C MET A 212 117.10 43.47 -56.93
N GLU A 213 118.36 43.56 -56.51
CA GLU A 213 119.00 42.52 -55.68
C GLU A 213 118.26 42.35 -54.34
N LYS A 214 117.87 43.46 -53.71
CA LYS A 214 117.06 43.41 -52.49
C LYS A 214 115.66 42.82 -52.74
N ARG A 215 115.02 43.21 -53.85
CA ARG A 215 113.72 42.66 -54.28
C ARG A 215 113.83 41.20 -54.71
N GLU A 216 114.95 40.73 -55.25
CA GLU A 216 115.19 39.32 -55.56
C GLU A 216 115.37 38.51 -54.28
N GLN A 217 116.03 39.06 -53.26
CA GLN A 217 116.09 38.44 -51.93
C GLN A 217 114.71 38.41 -51.27
N ASP A 218 113.97 39.52 -51.29
CA ASP A 218 112.60 39.59 -50.76
C ASP A 218 111.65 38.66 -51.56
N ALA A 219 111.80 38.58 -52.89
CA ALA A 219 111.03 37.67 -53.74
C ALA A 219 111.37 36.20 -53.45
N SER A 220 112.64 35.87 -53.20
CA SER A 220 113.06 34.52 -52.79
C SER A 220 112.48 34.14 -51.43
N GLN A 221 112.44 35.07 -50.47
CA GLN A 221 111.80 34.86 -49.17
C GLN A 221 110.27 34.71 -49.29
N LEU A 222 109.63 35.52 -50.14
CA LEU A 222 108.20 35.40 -50.43
C LEU A 222 107.87 34.10 -51.16
N GLN A 223 108.74 33.62 -52.05
CA GLN A 223 108.57 32.35 -52.75
C GLN A 223 108.68 31.17 -51.78
N TYR A 224 109.64 31.21 -50.84
CA TYR A 224 109.72 30.23 -49.75
C TYR A 224 108.48 30.26 -48.85
N ALA A 225 108.01 31.45 -48.45
CA ALA A 225 106.79 31.61 -47.66
C ALA A 225 105.53 31.15 -48.41
N LEU A 226 105.48 31.34 -49.73
CA LEU A 226 104.39 30.88 -50.59
C LEU A 226 104.40 29.35 -50.71
N GLU A 227 105.55 28.71 -50.84
CA GLU A 227 105.69 27.25 -50.81
C GLU A 227 105.29 26.67 -49.45
N GLU A 228 105.67 27.33 -48.35
CA GLU A 228 105.23 26.94 -47.00
C GLU A 228 103.71 27.11 -46.82
N SER A 229 103.11 28.17 -47.37
CA SER A 229 101.67 28.39 -47.36
C SER A 229 100.93 27.36 -48.23
N ASN A 230 101.44 27.05 -49.42
CA ASN A 230 100.87 26.06 -50.34
C ASN A 230 100.93 24.63 -49.76
N THR A 231 102.00 24.28 -49.04
CA THR A 231 102.09 22.99 -48.32
C THR A 231 101.12 22.92 -47.15
N LYS A 232 100.91 24.04 -46.42
CA LYS A 232 99.85 24.13 -45.40
C LYS A 232 98.45 24.03 -46.01
N GLN A 233 98.21 24.70 -47.13
CA GLN A 233 96.93 24.66 -47.83
C GLN A 233 96.62 23.26 -48.34
N THR A 234 97.57 22.57 -48.97
CA THR A 234 97.38 21.18 -49.43
C THR A 234 97.15 20.20 -48.27
N LYS A 235 97.81 20.42 -47.12
CA LYS A 235 97.54 19.63 -45.91
C LYS A 235 96.13 19.89 -45.35
N LEU A 236 95.70 21.16 -45.32
CA LEU A 236 94.36 21.56 -44.88
C LEU A 236 93.28 21.05 -45.83
N THR A 237 93.48 21.09 -47.15
CA THR A 237 92.52 20.54 -48.12
C THR A 237 92.40 19.03 -47.99
N GLY A 238 93.52 18.31 -47.79
CA GLY A 238 93.47 16.86 -47.52
C GLY A 238 92.73 16.52 -46.20
N GLN A 239 92.90 17.35 -45.16
CA GLN A 239 92.12 17.20 -43.93
C GLN A 239 90.63 17.48 -44.16
N LEU A 240 90.30 18.51 -44.92
CA LEU A 240 88.92 18.89 -45.25
C LEU A 240 88.21 17.79 -46.06
N GLU A 241 88.89 17.20 -47.04
CA GLU A 241 88.38 16.04 -47.80
C GLU A 241 88.12 14.82 -46.91
N SER A 242 89.04 14.52 -45.98
CA SER A 242 88.86 13.42 -45.03
C SER A 242 87.68 13.65 -44.08
N LEU A 243 87.50 14.89 -43.61
CA LEU A 243 86.39 15.27 -42.74
C LEU A 243 85.06 15.24 -43.51
N GLN A 244 85.04 15.69 -44.76
CA GLN A 244 83.86 15.59 -45.62
C GLN A 244 83.45 14.14 -45.87
N LYS A 245 84.42 13.25 -46.06
CA LYS A 245 84.15 11.81 -46.18
C LYS A 245 83.57 11.23 -44.90
N GLN A 246 84.14 11.58 -43.74
CA GLN A 246 83.60 11.17 -42.43
C GLN A 246 82.19 11.72 -42.18
N LEU A 247 81.92 12.97 -42.57
CA LEU A 247 80.59 13.58 -42.49
C LEU A 247 79.58 12.81 -43.36
N ALA A 248 79.93 12.50 -44.61
CA ALA A 248 79.05 11.74 -45.51
C ALA A 248 78.75 10.32 -44.99
N GLU A 249 79.75 9.66 -44.41
CA GLU A 249 79.58 8.35 -43.76
C GLU A 249 78.67 8.44 -42.51
N ALA A 250 78.85 9.48 -41.69
CA ALA A 250 78.02 9.75 -40.53
C ALA A 250 76.56 10.09 -40.91
N GLU A 251 76.34 10.91 -41.94
CA GLU A 251 75.02 11.24 -42.46
C GLU A 251 74.29 10.01 -43.01
N LYS A 252 75.02 9.12 -43.70
CA LYS A 252 74.46 7.85 -44.18
C LYS A 252 74.09 6.93 -43.03
N ALA A 253 74.93 6.84 -42.00
CA ALA A 253 74.62 6.09 -40.78
C ALA A 253 73.42 6.68 -40.03
N ASN A 254 73.31 8.00 -39.95
CA ASN A 254 72.20 8.69 -39.30
C ASN A 254 70.88 8.45 -40.07
N LYS A 255 70.87 8.58 -41.40
CA LYS A 255 69.70 8.25 -42.23
C LYS A 255 69.26 6.79 -42.08
N ALA A 256 70.20 5.86 -42.00
CA ALA A 256 69.88 4.45 -41.79
C ALA A 256 69.29 4.21 -40.38
N SER A 257 69.80 4.91 -39.37
CA SER A 257 69.26 4.90 -38.01
C SER A 257 67.85 5.48 -37.96
N ASP A 258 67.61 6.63 -38.60
CA ASP A 258 66.29 7.27 -38.67
C ASP A 258 65.26 6.35 -39.34
N GLN A 259 65.62 5.72 -40.46
CA GLN A 259 64.75 4.75 -41.14
C GLN A 259 64.45 3.53 -40.26
N ALA A 260 65.42 3.05 -39.47
CA ALA A 260 65.20 1.96 -38.53
C ALA A 260 64.28 2.37 -37.37
N TRP A 261 64.40 3.61 -36.88
CA TRP A 261 63.51 4.16 -35.86
C TRP A 261 62.10 4.40 -36.38
N SER A 262 61.94 4.91 -37.61
CA SER A 262 60.62 5.07 -38.26
C SER A 262 59.91 3.72 -38.43
N ARG A 263 60.62 2.67 -38.88
CA ARG A 263 60.02 1.32 -38.96
C ARG A 263 59.60 0.78 -37.59
N LYS A 264 60.44 0.97 -36.57
CA LYS A 264 60.08 0.58 -35.19
C LYS A 264 58.88 1.37 -34.67
N LEU A 265 58.75 2.64 -35.05
CA LEU A 265 57.60 3.47 -34.67
C LEU A 265 56.33 2.95 -35.36
N GLU A 266 56.36 2.69 -36.66
CA GLU A 266 55.24 2.11 -37.42
C GLU A 266 54.82 0.74 -36.86
N GLU A 267 55.78 -0.13 -36.52
CA GLU A 267 55.50 -1.42 -35.87
C GLU A 267 54.82 -1.23 -34.50
N LYS A 268 55.25 -0.22 -33.72
CA LYS A 268 54.64 0.08 -32.42
C LYS A 268 53.25 0.68 -32.57
N GLU A 269 53.04 1.58 -33.52
CA GLU A 269 51.74 2.17 -33.83
C GLU A 269 50.74 1.11 -34.31
N ALA A 270 51.19 0.18 -35.15
CA ALA A 270 50.38 -0.96 -35.58
C ALA A 270 50.01 -1.88 -34.41
N ALA A 271 50.96 -2.15 -33.49
CA ALA A 271 50.71 -2.94 -32.30
C ALA A 271 49.76 -2.24 -31.32
N THR A 272 49.87 -0.93 -31.13
CA THR A 272 48.93 -0.16 -30.28
C THR A 272 47.53 -0.15 -30.87
N LEU A 273 47.41 0.00 -32.19
CA LEU A 273 46.10 -0.04 -32.87
C LEU A 273 45.46 -1.43 -32.74
N GLN A 274 46.24 -2.51 -32.82
CA GLN A 274 45.74 -3.86 -32.55
C GLN A 274 45.24 -4.00 -31.11
N LEU A 275 46.01 -3.49 -30.14
CA LEU A 275 45.62 -3.54 -28.72
C LEU A 275 44.35 -2.72 -28.44
N GLU A 276 44.19 -1.55 -29.06
CA GLU A 276 42.99 -0.72 -28.95
C GLU A 276 41.76 -1.42 -29.52
N ASN A 277 41.90 -2.09 -30.67
CA ASN A 277 40.82 -2.88 -31.25
C ASN A 277 40.43 -4.07 -30.37
N GLU A 278 41.41 -4.75 -29.75
CA GLU A 278 41.14 -5.81 -28.78
C GLU A 278 40.46 -5.26 -27.53
N LEU A 279 40.91 -4.12 -27.00
CA LEU A 279 40.28 -3.44 -25.87
C LEU A 279 38.82 -3.11 -26.17
N GLN A 280 38.52 -2.55 -27.34
CA GLN A 280 37.15 -2.26 -27.77
C GLN A 280 36.29 -3.52 -27.85
N ARG A 281 36.84 -4.62 -28.40
CA ARG A 281 36.12 -5.91 -28.43
C ARG A 281 35.81 -6.44 -27.05
N VAL A 282 36.79 -6.38 -26.14
CA VAL A 282 36.60 -6.81 -24.75
C VAL A 282 35.57 -5.93 -24.05
N GLN A 283 35.64 -4.60 -24.21
CA GLN A 283 34.65 -3.67 -23.65
C GLN A 283 33.23 -3.95 -24.17
N ALA A 284 33.06 -4.18 -25.48
CA ALA A 284 31.77 -4.52 -26.06
C ALA A 284 31.22 -5.86 -25.54
N SER A 285 32.09 -6.87 -25.39
CA SER A 285 31.72 -8.16 -24.79
C SER A 285 31.29 -8.00 -23.33
N LEU A 286 32.01 -7.17 -22.55
CA LEU A 286 31.74 -6.92 -21.14
C LEU A 286 30.42 -6.15 -20.94
N GLU A 287 30.12 -5.19 -21.82
CA GLU A 287 28.82 -4.50 -21.84
C GLU A 287 27.67 -5.48 -22.15
N HIS A 288 27.85 -6.40 -23.10
CA HIS A 288 26.85 -7.42 -23.41
C HIS A 288 26.60 -8.34 -22.20
N VAL A 289 27.66 -8.83 -21.57
CA VAL A 289 27.56 -9.67 -20.35
C VAL A 289 26.87 -8.90 -19.22
N TYR A 290 27.17 -7.61 -19.05
CA TYR A 290 26.52 -6.78 -18.04
C TYR A 290 25.01 -6.61 -18.32
N GLN A 291 24.63 -6.34 -19.57
CA GLN A 291 23.22 -6.24 -19.98
C GLN A 291 22.49 -7.57 -19.76
N ASP A 292 23.11 -8.70 -20.09
CA ASP A 292 22.55 -10.04 -19.86
C ASP A 292 22.36 -10.32 -18.36
N GLU A 293 23.33 -9.98 -17.50
CA GLU A 293 23.20 -10.11 -16.04
C GLU A 293 22.06 -9.24 -15.51
N GLN A 294 21.90 -8.01 -16.01
CA GLN A 294 20.79 -7.12 -15.63
C GLN A 294 19.44 -7.67 -16.05
N GLN A 295 19.33 -8.28 -17.24
CA GLN A 295 18.11 -8.94 -17.69
C GLN A 295 17.79 -10.15 -16.82
N GLN A 296 18.78 -11.00 -16.51
CA GLN A 296 18.62 -12.13 -15.61
C GLN A 296 18.20 -11.70 -14.20
N ARG A 297 18.80 -10.65 -13.63
CA ARG A 297 18.40 -10.08 -12.34
C ARG A 297 16.97 -9.57 -12.36
N LYS A 298 16.55 -8.89 -13.43
CA LYS A 298 15.16 -8.43 -13.59
C LYS A 298 14.18 -9.61 -13.64
N ALA A 299 14.51 -10.65 -14.42
CA ALA A 299 13.70 -11.87 -14.49
C ALA A 299 13.59 -12.56 -13.13
N LEU A 300 14.71 -12.73 -12.41
CA LEU A 300 14.73 -13.32 -11.07
C LEU A 300 13.94 -12.49 -10.06
N LEU A 301 13.99 -11.14 -10.16
CA LEU A 301 13.19 -10.24 -9.32
C LEU A 301 11.70 -10.38 -9.61
N THR A 302 11.30 -10.53 -10.87
CA THR A 302 9.89 -10.77 -11.23
C THR A 302 9.40 -12.12 -10.73
N GLU A 303 10.23 -13.16 -10.82
CA GLU A 303 9.91 -14.50 -10.34
C GLU A 303 9.80 -14.53 -8.81
N THR A 304 10.74 -13.91 -8.09
CA THR A 304 10.67 -13.80 -6.62
C THR A 304 9.47 -12.98 -6.14
N LYS A 305 9.11 -11.90 -6.84
CA LYS A 305 7.87 -11.16 -6.55
C LYS A 305 6.63 -12.02 -6.77
N ALA A 306 6.57 -12.80 -7.86
CA ALA A 306 5.48 -13.74 -8.11
C ALA A 306 5.41 -14.84 -7.03
N GLN A 307 6.56 -15.35 -6.57
CA GLN A 307 6.61 -16.29 -5.46
C GLN A 307 6.14 -15.67 -4.14
N GLN A 308 6.45 -14.39 -3.87
CA GLN A 308 5.96 -13.67 -2.69
C GLN A 308 4.44 -13.45 -2.75
N THR A 309 3.87 -13.13 -3.91
CA THR A 309 2.41 -13.01 -4.04
C THR A 309 1.72 -14.35 -3.81
N VAL A 310 2.25 -15.44 -4.39
CA VAL A 310 1.74 -16.80 -4.14
C VAL A 310 1.86 -17.18 -2.66
N LEU A 311 2.95 -16.82 -1.99
CA LEU A 311 3.12 -17.07 -0.56
C LEU A 311 2.10 -16.27 0.27
N ALA A 312 1.85 -15.00 -0.08
CA ALA A 312 0.84 -14.18 0.59
C ALA A 312 -0.58 -14.77 0.42
N GLU A 313 -0.95 -15.18 -0.80
CA GLU A 313 -2.21 -15.87 -1.09
C GLU A 313 -2.32 -17.18 -0.30
N LYS A 314 -1.23 -17.95 -0.23
CA LYS A 314 -1.17 -19.18 0.59
C LYS A 314 -1.42 -18.88 2.07
N THR A 315 -0.79 -17.85 2.63
CA THR A 315 -1.00 -17.48 4.04
C THR A 315 -2.44 -17.01 4.31
N ASP A 316 -3.07 -16.29 3.37
CA ASP A 316 -4.46 -15.90 3.50
C ASP A 316 -5.40 -17.12 3.48
N LEU A 317 -5.16 -18.06 2.56
CA LEU A 317 -5.89 -19.34 2.51
C LEU A 317 -5.70 -20.17 3.78
N GLU A 318 -4.49 -20.22 4.36
CA GLU A 318 -4.22 -20.90 5.64
C GLU A 318 -5.01 -20.24 6.79
N ASN A 319 -5.08 -18.91 6.83
CA ASN A 319 -5.89 -18.18 7.82
C ASN A 319 -7.39 -18.44 7.64
N GLN A 320 -7.91 -18.43 6.40
CA GLN A 320 -9.30 -18.75 6.10
C GLN A 320 -9.65 -20.20 6.46
N LEU A 321 -8.73 -21.14 6.21
CA LEU A 321 -8.88 -22.54 6.60
C LEU A 321 -8.93 -22.68 8.13
N ALA A 322 -8.05 -22.00 8.86
CA ALA A 322 -8.04 -22.01 10.33
C ALA A 322 -9.34 -21.44 10.91
N ALA A 323 -9.84 -20.33 10.36
CA ALA A 323 -11.13 -19.75 10.75
C ALA A 323 -12.30 -20.72 10.50
N SER A 324 -12.32 -21.36 9.33
CA SER A 324 -13.33 -22.36 8.98
C SER A 324 -13.28 -23.58 9.91
N GLN A 325 -12.08 -24.05 10.26
CA GLN A 325 -11.90 -25.14 11.22
C GLN A 325 -12.39 -24.76 12.63
N GLN A 326 -12.16 -23.53 13.07
CA GLN A 326 -12.69 -23.03 14.33
C GLN A 326 -14.22 -22.97 14.31
N GLN A 327 -14.82 -22.52 13.21
CA GLN A 327 -16.28 -22.50 13.04
C GLN A 327 -16.87 -23.91 13.05
N ILE A 328 -16.22 -24.88 12.38
CA ILE A 328 -16.63 -26.30 12.43
C ILE A 328 -16.57 -26.83 13.87
N LYS A 329 -15.53 -26.51 14.64
CA LYS A 329 -15.45 -26.91 16.06
C LYS A 329 -16.60 -26.33 16.87
N GLN A 330 -16.92 -25.05 16.70
CA GLN A 330 -18.04 -24.40 17.39
C GLN A 330 -19.38 -25.05 17.03
N LEU A 331 -19.63 -25.29 15.73
CA LEU A 331 -20.85 -25.95 15.26
C LEU A 331 -20.95 -27.40 15.77
N THR A 332 -19.83 -28.11 15.86
CA THR A 332 -19.80 -29.48 16.39
C THR A 332 -20.16 -29.49 17.88
N GLN A 333 -19.64 -28.55 18.66
CA GLN A 333 -20.00 -28.41 20.07
C GLN A 333 -21.48 -28.06 20.23
N ALA A 334 -21.98 -27.07 19.47
CA ALA A 334 -23.39 -26.70 19.50
C ALA A 334 -24.32 -27.86 19.12
N LEU A 335 -23.91 -28.69 18.15
CA LEU A 335 -24.64 -29.91 17.78
C LEU A 335 -24.67 -30.93 18.93
N GLN A 336 -23.57 -31.10 19.65
CA GLN A 336 -23.51 -31.99 20.81
C GLN A 336 -24.39 -31.50 21.95
N ASP A 337 -24.37 -30.19 22.22
CA ASP A 337 -25.23 -29.57 23.23
C ASP A 337 -26.71 -29.70 22.87
N ALA A 338 -27.06 -29.48 21.59
CA ALA A 338 -28.43 -29.68 21.09
C ALA A 338 -28.88 -31.14 21.18
N LYS A 339 -27.99 -32.11 20.92
CA LYS A 339 -28.28 -33.54 21.12
C LYS A 339 -28.54 -33.86 22.60
N GLN A 340 -27.76 -33.28 23.51
CA GLN A 340 -27.97 -33.46 24.94
C GLN A 340 -29.31 -32.85 25.39
N GLN A 341 -29.64 -31.64 24.90
CA GLN A 341 -30.94 -31.02 25.17
C GLN A 341 -32.08 -31.88 24.64
N LYS A 342 -31.98 -32.41 23.42
CA LYS A 342 -32.97 -33.33 22.86
C LYS A 342 -33.16 -34.56 23.77
N SER A 343 -32.09 -35.20 24.21
CA SER A 343 -32.14 -36.34 25.15
C SER A 343 -32.85 -35.97 26.46
N ASN A 344 -32.54 -34.79 27.03
CA ASN A 344 -33.20 -34.29 28.22
C ASN A 344 -34.72 -34.05 27.98
N TYR A 345 -35.09 -33.47 26.85
CA TYR A 345 -36.50 -33.27 26.49
C TYR A 345 -37.23 -34.60 26.28
N GLU A 346 -36.60 -35.59 25.64
CA GLU A 346 -37.18 -36.93 25.48
C GLU A 346 -37.44 -37.60 26.84
N GLN A 347 -36.53 -37.45 27.80
CA GLN A 347 -36.74 -37.92 29.17
C GLN A 347 -37.88 -37.19 29.88
N THR A 348 -37.98 -35.87 29.72
CA THR A 348 -39.09 -35.10 30.29
C THR A 348 -40.43 -35.49 29.68
N ILE A 349 -40.50 -35.67 28.35
CA ILE A 349 -41.70 -36.15 27.67
C ILE A 349 -42.10 -37.54 28.18
N ALA A 350 -41.13 -38.44 28.37
CA ALA A 350 -41.40 -39.76 28.93
C ALA A 350 -41.97 -39.69 30.36
N LYS A 351 -41.44 -38.80 31.22
CA LYS A 351 -41.98 -38.56 32.56
C LYS A 351 -43.40 -38.02 32.54
N VAL A 352 -43.64 -36.98 31.72
CA VAL A 352 -44.98 -36.37 31.59
C VAL A 352 -46.00 -37.39 31.04
N ASN A 353 -45.61 -38.23 30.08
CA ASN A 353 -46.48 -39.29 29.58
C ASN A 353 -46.78 -40.33 30.66
N ALA A 354 -45.79 -40.74 31.46
CA ALA A 354 -46.02 -41.65 32.58
C ALA A 354 -46.95 -41.04 33.65
N GLU A 355 -46.81 -39.76 33.96
CA GLU A 355 -47.72 -39.03 34.85
C GLU A 355 -49.13 -38.95 34.27
N LYS A 356 -49.27 -38.68 32.97
CA LYS A 356 -50.55 -38.68 32.28
C LYS A 356 -51.21 -40.05 32.29
N ASP A 357 -50.46 -41.12 32.06
CA ASP A 357 -50.97 -42.49 32.09
C ASP A 357 -51.41 -42.87 33.52
N ALA A 358 -50.66 -42.46 34.55
CA ALA A 358 -51.06 -42.63 35.95
C ALA A 358 -52.37 -41.86 36.26
N GLN A 359 -52.50 -40.62 35.80
CA GLN A 359 -53.72 -39.84 35.94
C GLN A 359 -54.91 -40.45 35.19
N ALA A 360 -54.68 -41.07 34.02
CA ALA A 360 -55.73 -41.77 33.29
C ALA A 360 -56.25 -42.99 34.08
N VAL A 361 -55.35 -43.75 34.71
CA VAL A 361 -55.73 -44.86 35.60
C VAL A 361 -56.50 -44.36 36.82
N GLU A 362 -56.08 -43.24 37.43
CA GLU A 362 -56.83 -42.62 38.53
C GLU A 362 -58.23 -42.16 38.08
N MET A 363 -58.34 -41.56 36.89
CA MET A 363 -59.61 -41.15 36.31
C MET A 363 -60.54 -42.34 36.05
N ASP A 364 -60.02 -43.46 35.52
CA ASP A 364 -60.79 -44.69 35.31
C ASP A 364 -61.25 -45.30 36.63
N ASN A 365 -60.40 -45.29 37.67
CA ASN A 365 -60.77 -45.73 39.01
C ASN A 365 -61.89 -44.86 39.60
N LEU A 366 -61.77 -43.53 39.47
CA LEU A 366 -62.80 -42.59 39.91
C LEU A 366 -64.11 -42.78 39.14
N ALA A 367 -64.06 -43.03 37.83
CA ALA A 367 -65.23 -43.32 37.01
C ALA A 367 -65.92 -44.63 37.47
N CYS A 368 -65.14 -45.65 37.81
CA CYS A 368 -65.65 -46.90 38.39
C CYS A 368 -66.33 -46.67 39.75
N GLU A 369 -65.72 -45.90 40.64
CA GLU A 369 -66.33 -45.54 41.92
C GLU A 369 -67.60 -44.70 41.75
N LEU A 370 -67.61 -43.74 40.81
CA LEU A 370 -68.82 -42.98 40.48
C LEU A 370 -69.95 -43.88 39.98
N SER A 371 -69.66 -44.86 39.13
CA SER A 371 -70.63 -45.85 38.67
C SER A 371 -71.21 -46.68 39.84
N LYS A 372 -70.36 -47.12 40.78
CA LYS A 372 -70.82 -47.80 42.00
C LYS A 372 -71.73 -46.91 42.85
N VAL A 373 -71.40 -45.65 43.01
CA VAL A 373 -72.22 -44.68 43.76
C VAL A 373 -73.53 -44.40 43.05
N GLN A 374 -73.54 -44.25 41.73
CA GLN A 374 -74.75 -44.09 40.93
C GLN A 374 -75.67 -45.30 41.09
N ALA A 375 -75.14 -46.52 40.99
CA ALA A 375 -75.91 -47.75 41.20
C ALA A 375 -76.48 -47.84 42.63
N ARG A 376 -75.73 -47.41 43.65
CA ARG A 376 -76.25 -47.34 45.03
C ARG A 376 -77.38 -46.32 45.17
N LEU A 377 -77.25 -45.16 44.51
CA LEU A 377 -78.25 -44.10 44.53
C LEU A 377 -79.55 -44.57 43.85
N GLU A 378 -79.47 -45.23 42.70
CA GLU A 378 -80.62 -45.82 42.01
C GLU A 378 -81.34 -46.86 42.88
N ASN A 379 -80.58 -47.77 43.49
CA ASN A 379 -81.14 -48.76 44.41
C ASN A 379 -81.83 -48.11 45.64
N ALA A 380 -81.24 -47.05 46.19
CA ALA A 380 -81.83 -46.30 47.30
C ALA A 380 -83.12 -45.59 46.87
N PHE A 381 -83.16 -45.01 45.67
CA PHE A 381 -84.34 -44.39 45.10
C PHE A 381 -85.47 -45.40 44.89
N ASP A 382 -85.17 -46.60 44.38
CA ASP A 382 -86.13 -47.68 44.23
C ASP A 382 -86.67 -48.16 45.59
N GLN A 383 -85.82 -48.21 46.62
CA GLN A 383 -86.24 -48.51 47.99
C GLN A 383 -87.17 -47.43 48.54
N GLU A 384 -86.85 -46.16 48.34
CA GLU A 384 -87.70 -45.04 48.76
C GLU A 384 -89.07 -45.11 48.08
N GLN A 385 -89.13 -45.38 46.78
CA GLN A 385 -90.40 -45.54 46.07
C GLN A 385 -91.24 -46.69 46.62
N LYS A 386 -90.62 -47.84 46.91
CA LYS A 386 -91.30 -48.99 47.53
C LYS A 386 -91.86 -48.63 48.90
N LEU A 387 -91.07 -47.95 49.74
CA LEU A 387 -91.51 -47.49 51.05
C LEU A 387 -92.66 -46.48 50.93
N GLN A 388 -92.61 -45.53 49.99
CA GLN A 388 -93.70 -44.60 49.75
C GLN A 388 -95.00 -45.31 49.31
N GLN A 389 -94.91 -46.35 48.48
CA GLN A 389 -96.08 -47.17 48.12
C GLN A 389 -96.64 -47.92 49.34
N GLN A 390 -95.77 -48.48 50.18
CA GLN A 390 -96.20 -49.12 51.43
C GLN A 390 -96.87 -48.13 52.38
N VAL A 391 -96.32 -46.92 52.56
CA VAL A 391 -96.92 -45.86 53.37
C VAL A 391 -98.30 -45.49 52.83
N LYS A 392 -98.46 -45.34 51.51
CA LYS A 392 -99.78 -45.10 50.89
C LYS A 392 -100.76 -46.23 51.21
N ALA A 393 -100.35 -47.50 51.09
CA ALA A 393 -101.20 -48.65 51.41
C ALA A 393 -101.59 -48.69 52.90
N HIS A 394 -100.65 -48.40 53.81
CA HIS A 394 -100.93 -48.31 55.25
C HIS A 394 -101.88 -47.16 55.56
N ASN A 395 -101.72 -45.99 54.93
CA ASN A 395 -102.64 -44.87 55.10
C ASN A 395 -104.07 -45.26 54.71
N VAL A 396 -104.26 -45.99 53.60
CA VAL A 396 -105.60 -46.52 53.22
C VAL A 396 -106.15 -47.44 54.33
N LYS A 397 -105.34 -48.37 54.84
CA LYS A 397 -105.75 -49.24 55.96
C LYS A 397 -106.16 -48.43 57.20
N VAL A 398 -105.35 -47.44 57.59
CA VAL A 398 -105.65 -46.54 58.71
C VAL A 398 -106.98 -45.84 58.48
N THR A 399 -107.22 -45.25 57.30
CA THR A 399 -108.52 -44.58 57.03
C THR A 399 -109.71 -45.53 57.12
N ASN A 400 -109.56 -46.79 56.68
CA ASN A 400 -110.62 -47.80 56.79
C ASN A 400 -110.89 -48.18 58.25
N ILE A 401 -109.84 -48.34 59.06
CA ILE A 401 -109.97 -48.57 60.50
C ILE A 401 -110.65 -47.37 61.17
N THR A 402 -110.25 -46.13 60.84
CA THR A 402 -110.88 -44.92 61.38
C THR A 402 -112.36 -44.83 61.01
N LYS A 403 -112.73 -45.16 59.76
CA LYS A 403 -114.14 -45.25 59.33
C LYS A 403 -114.90 -46.30 60.13
N ARG A 404 -114.34 -47.50 60.30
CA ARG A 404 -114.95 -48.58 61.08
C ARG A 404 -115.13 -48.19 62.54
N HIS A 405 -114.14 -47.52 63.13
CA HIS A 405 -114.22 -46.98 64.48
C HIS A 405 -115.35 -45.93 64.61
N ARG A 406 -115.50 -45.04 63.61
CA ARG A 406 -116.61 -44.06 63.59
C ARG A 406 -117.98 -44.74 63.51
N LEU A 407 -118.13 -45.79 62.70
CA LEU A 407 -119.38 -46.56 62.60
C LEU A 407 -119.70 -47.27 63.92
N LEU A 408 -118.73 -47.97 64.51
CA LEU A 408 -118.88 -48.62 65.82
C LEU A 408 -119.27 -47.63 66.91
N LYS A 409 -118.68 -46.43 66.91
CA LYS A 409 -119.02 -45.37 67.87
C LYS A 409 -120.47 -44.88 67.69
N LEU A 410 -120.97 -44.84 66.45
CA LEU A 410 -122.35 -44.50 66.15
C LEU A 410 -123.32 -45.59 66.62
N ASP A 411 -122.99 -46.86 66.39
CA ASP A 411 -123.80 -48.00 66.84
C ASP A 411 -123.81 -48.12 68.37
N LEU A 412 -122.68 -47.84 69.01
CA LEU A 412 -122.60 -47.71 70.47
C LEU A 412 -123.53 -46.59 70.98
N ALA A 413 -123.53 -45.43 70.32
CA ALA A 413 -124.42 -44.33 70.69
C ALA A 413 -125.90 -44.69 70.55
N LYS A 414 -126.27 -45.44 69.51
CA LYS A 414 -127.64 -45.98 69.34
C LYS A 414 -128.01 -46.96 70.45
N ALA A 415 -127.14 -47.93 70.75
CA ALA A 415 -127.36 -48.90 71.83
C ALA A 415 -127.48 -48.21 73.21
N VAL A 416 -126.70 -47.13 73.43
CA VAL A 416 -126.82 -46.31 74.65
C VAL A 416 -128.17 -45.57 74.69
N ALA A 417 -128.64 -45.02 73.56
CA ALA A 417 -129.96 -44.38 73.49
C ALA A 417 -131.11 -45.38 73.71
N GLU A 418 -131.01 -46.59 73.15
CA GLU A 418 -131.94 -47.69 73.39
C GLU A 418 -131.97 -48.06 74.87
N LYS A 419 -130.80 -48.23 75.50
CA LYS A 419 -130.67 -48.45 76.94
C LYS A 419 -131.35 -47.35 77.74
N GLN A 420 -131.11 -46.07 77.42
CA GLN A 420 -131.75 -44.95 78.12
C GLN A 420 -133.27 -44.94 77.95
N SER A 421 -133.78 -45.34 76.78
CA SER A 421 -135.21 -45.45 76.54
C SER A 421 -135.86 -46.57 77.35
N LEU A 422 -135.18 -47.72 77.48
CA LEU A 422 -135.58 -48.85 78.31
C LEU A 422 -135.51 -48.50 79.80
N GLU A 423 -134.49 -47.75 80.25
CA GLU A 423 -134.40 -47.22 81.61
C GLU A 423 -135.56 -46.26 81.93
N LYS A 424 -135.97 -45.42 80.97
CA LYS A 424 -137.18 -44.58 81.11
C LYS A 424 -138.47 -45.39 81.16
N GLN A 425 -138.54 -46.56 80.51
CA GLN A 425 -139.68 -47.47 80.64
C GLN A 425 -139.66 -48.15 82.02
N ILE A 426 -138.51 -48.64 82.47
CA ILE A 426 -138.29 -49.18 83.81
C ILE A 426 -138.68 -48.14 84.88
N ASN A 427 -138.28 -46.88 84.76
CA ASN A 427 -138.67 -45.83 85.72
C ASN A 427 -140.18 -45.53 85.73
N ARG A 428 -140.88 -45.69 84.60
CA ARG A 428 -142.35 -45.63 84.57
C ARG A 428 -143.01 -46.81 85.27
N TYR A 429 -142.43 -48.01 85.20
CA TYR A 429 -142.85 -49.15 86.03
C TYR A 429 -142.54 -48.93 87.51
N HIS A 430 -141.41 -48.29 87.83
CA HIS A 430 -140.99 -47.98 89.20
C HIS A 430 -141.86 -46.92 89.90
N SER A 431 -142.70 -46.18 89.18
CA SER A 431 -143.56 -45.10 89.72
C SER A 431 -145.04 -45.50 89.89
N SER A 432 -145.37 -46.77 89.67
CA SER A 432 -146.74 -47.33 89.82
C SER A 432 -147.05 -47.70 91.29
N PRO A 433 -148.30 -47.58 91.78
CA PRO A 433 -148.65 -47.72 93.21
C PRO A 433 -148.27 -49.08 93.82
N LEU A 434 -148.22 -50.13 93.01
CA LEU A 434 -147.81 -51.48 93.42
C LEU A 434 -146.29 -51.60 93.70
N TRP A 435 -145.46 -50.68 93.19
CA TRP A 435 -144.00 -50.71 93.33
C TRP A 435 -143.48 -50.04 94.61
N LYS A 436 -144.27 -49.12 95.20
CA LYS A 436 -143.95 -48.46 96.49
C LYS A 436 -144.18 -49.35 97.72
N VAL A 437 -144.88 -50.49 97.56
CA VAL A 437 -145.13 -51.45 98.65
C VAL A 437 -143.93 -52.40 98.87
N THR A 438 -142.97 -52.44 97.94
CA THR A 438 -141.79 -53.33 97.98
C THR A 438 -140.47 -52.64 98.33
N GLU A 439 -140.52 -51.37 98.74
CA GLU A 439 -139.37 -50.49 98.99
C GLU A 439 -138.45 -50.90 100.17
N PRO A 440 -138.93 -51.46 101.31
CA PRO A 440 -138.06 -51.81 102.43
C PRO A 440 -137.15 -53.03 102.19
N VAL A 441 -137.42 -53.84 101.16
CA VAL A 441 -136.68 -55.09 100.87
C VAL A 441 -135.59 -54.87 99.79
N ARG A 442 -135.51 -53.66 99.22
CA ARG A 442 -134.61 -53.35 98.10
C ARG A 442 -133.36 -52.54 98.48
N ASN A 443 -133.22 -52.17 99.75
CA ASN A 443 -132.06 -51.45 100.29
C ASN A 443 -131.02 -52.35 101.00
N LEU A 444 -130.99 -53.63 100.64
CA LEU A 444 -129.93 -54.57 101.03
C LEU A 444 -129.17 -55.06 99.79
N ARG A 445 -128.34 -54.19 99.21
CA ARG A 445 -127.31 -54.65 98.24
C ARG A 445 -126.09 -53.74 98.15
N HIS A 446 -125.43 -53.54 99.29
CA HIS A 446 -123.99 -53.23 99.34
C HIS A 446 -123.29 -54.37 100.06
N SER A 447 -122.79 -55.34 99.29
CA SER A 447 -122.01 -56.47 99.82
C SER A 447 -120.53 -56.26 99.50
N PRO A 448 -119.62 -56.32 100.49
CA PRO A 448 -118.17 -56.22 100.27
C PRO A 448 -117.61 -57.33 99.36
N LYS A 449 -118.42 -58.35 99.01
CA LYS A 449 -118.06 -59.39 98.04
C LYS A 449 -117.96 -58.88 96.59
N ARG A 450 -118.66 -57.81 96.19
CA ARG A 450 -118.65 -57.30 94.81
C ARG A 450 -117.43 -56.43 94.48
N LYS A 451 -116.98 -55.56 95.41
CA LYS A 451 -115.72 -54.81 95.25
C LYS A 451 -114.50 -55.74 95.18
N ARG A 452 -114.51 -56.85 95.94
CA ARG A 452 -113.45 -57.88 95.87
C ARG A 452 -113.44 -58.61 94.52
N ALA A 453 -114.61 -58.92 93.94
CA ALA A 453 -114.69 -59.55 92.63
C ALA A 453 -114.24 -58.62 91.48
N GLU A 454 -114.55 -57.32 91.56
CA GLU A 454 -114.07 -56.32 90.59
C GLU A 454 -112.54 -56.12 90.68
N ALA A 455 -111.95 -56.09 91.88
CA ALA A 455 -110.50 -56.00 92.06
C ALA A 455 -109.75 -57.26 91.57
N LEU A 456 -110.30 -58.47 91.81
CA LEU A 456 -109.76 -59.73 91.30
C LEU A 456 -109.80 -59.81 89.77
N ALA A 457 -110.88 -59.32 89.14
CA ALA A 457 -111.00 -59.30 87.69
C ALA A 457 -110.00 -58.35 87.02
N GLU A 458 -109.67 -57.22 87.66
CA GLU A 458 -108.64 -56.30 87.16
C GLU A 458 -107.23 -56.90 87.26
N GLN A 459 -106.92 -57.54 88.40
CA GLN A 459 -105.64 -58.25 88.57
C GLN A 459 -105.50 -59.43 87.60
N ALA A 460 -106.58 -60.15 87.31
CA ALA A 460 -106.58 -61.23 86.32
C ALA A 460 -106.30 -60.72 84.91
N ARG A 461 -106.89 -59.57 84.53
CA ARG A 461 -106.62 -58.92 83.23
C ARG A 461 -105.18 -58.44 83.11
N LEU A 462 -104.60 -57.89 84.18
CA LEU A 462 -103.21 -57.44 84.17
C LEU A 462 -102.25 -58.61 83.91
N ILE A 463 -102.49 -59.75 84.56
CA ILE A 463 -101.71 -60.97 84.33
C ILE A 463 -101.90 -61.48 82.90
N GLU A 464 -103.14 -61.52 82.39
CA GLU A 464 -103.45 -62.01 81.04
C GLU A 464 -102.85 -61.14 79.92
N LEU A 465 -102.59 -59.86 80.18
CA LEU A 465 -101.94 -58.96 79.21
C LEU A 465 -100.42 -59.16 79.13
N THR A 466 -99.84 -59.97 80.03
CA THR A 466 -98.40 -60.22 80.12
C THR A 466 -98.10 -61.71 79.87
N ASP A 467 -97.03 -62.01 79.13
CA ASP A 467 -96.59 -63.40 78.87
C ASP A 467 -95.92 -64.06 80.10
N LEU A 468 -96.14 -63.53 81.31
CA LEU A 468 -95.52 -64.00 82.56
C LEU A 468 -96.32 -65.08 83.28
N PHE A 469 -97.55 -65.36 82.83
CA PHE A 469 -98.37 -66.47 83.30
C PHE A 469 -98.64 -67.43 82.15
N ASP A 470 -98.16 -68.67 82.29
CA ASP A 470 -98.37 -69.71 81.29
C ASP A 470 -99.50 -70.63 81.76
N LYS A 471 -100.68 -70.46 81.15
CA LYS A 471 -101.90 -71.21 81.52
C LYS A 471 -101.72 -72.73 81.34
N GLU A 472 -101.06 -73.16 80.27
CA GLU A 472 -100.86 -74.58 79.98
C GLU A 472 -99.85 -75.19 80.95
N TRP A 473 -98.74 -74.50 81.18
CA TRP A 473 -97.73 -74.93 82.15
C TRP A 473 -98.25 -74.97 83.58
N TYR A 474 -99.02 -73.95 84.00
CA TYR A 474 -99.59 -73.88 85.34
C TYR A 474 -100.53 -75.06 85.63
N LEU A 475 -101.37 -75.45 84.67
CA LEU A 475 -102.26 -76.61 84.79
C LEU A 475 -101.50 -77.94 84.79
N GLN A 476 -100.41 -78.05 84.02
CA GLN A 476 -99.55 -79.24 84.03
C GLN A 476 -98.86 -79.45 85.39
N GLN A 477 -98.38 -78.37 86.02
CA GLN A 477 -97.72 -78.43 87.34
C GLN A 477 -98.72 -78.59 88.50
N ASN A 478 -99.99 -78.27 88.27
CA ASN A 478 -101.04 -78.30 89.29
C ASN A 478 -102.25 -79.14 88.81
N PRO A 479 -102.13 -80.49 88.78
CA PRO A 479 -103.19 -81.36 88.30
C PRO A 479 -104.48 -81.27 89.12
N ASP A 480 -104.38 -80.89 90.39
CA ASP A 480 -105.51 -80.63 91.28
C ASP A 480 -106.39 -79.49 90.75
N VAL A 481 -105.77 -78.43 90.23
CA VAL A 481 -106.48 -77.32 89.59
C VAL A 481 -107.04 -77.76 88.23
N ALA A 482 -106.29 -78.55 87.46
CA ALA A 482 -106.75 -79.09 86.18
C ALA A 482 -107.99 -79.99 86.31
N SER A 483 -108.15 -80.68 87.46
CA SER A 483 -109.32 -81.52 87.74
C SER A 483 -110.58 -80.73 88.13
N GLN A 484 -110.46 -79.44 88.46
CA GLN A 484 -111.58 -78.54 88.78
C GLN A 484 -112.00 -77.77 87.52
N SER A 485 -113.00 -78.28 86.78
CA SER A 485 -113.40 -77.73 85.47
C SER A 485 -113.94 -76.30 85.47
N ASP A 486 -114.28 -75.75 86.64
CA ASP A 486 -115.06 -74.49 86.75
C ASP A 486 -114.22 -73.29 87.24
N LEU A 487 -112.89 -73.42 87.37
CA LEU A 487 -112.02 -72.36 87.88
C LEU A 487 -110.91 -71.98 86.88
N ASP A 488 -110.83 -70.70 86.52
CA ASP A 488 -109.78 -70.17 85.63
C ASP A 488 -108.40 -70.28 86.31
N PRO A 489 -107.36 -70.84 85.65
CA PRO A 489 -106.00 -70.94 86.21
C PRO A 489 -105.45 -69.64 86.78
N ILE A 490 -105.72 -68.50 86.14
CA ILE A 490 -105.28 -67.18 86.61
C ILE A 490 -106.02 -66.81 87.90
N GLU A 491 -107.34 -67.04 87.94
CA GLU A 491 -108.14 -66.79 89.13
C GLU A 491 -107.69 -67.67 90.30
N HIS A 492 -107.37 -68.95 90.05
CA HIS A 492 -106.82 -69.85 91.06
C HIS A 492 -105.51 -69.31 91.63
N TYR A 493 -104.58 -68.89 90.77
CA TYR A 493 -103.30 -68.34 91.21
C TYR A 493 -103.45 -67.09 92.08
N LEU A 494 -104.33 -66.17 91.67
CA LEU A 494 -104.60 -64.94 92.40
C LEU A 494 -105.21 -65.17 93.78
N ARG A 495 -106.11 -66.16 93.90
CA ARG A 495 -106.88 -66.41 95.13
C ARG A 495 -106.17 -67.35 96.10
N PHE A 496 -105.43 -68.33 95.59
CA PHE A 496 -104.84 -69.41 96.38
C PHE A 496 -103.37 -69.65 96.00
N GLY A 497 -103.07 -69.78 94.71
CA GLY A 497 -101.77 -70.27 94.26
C GLY A 497 -100.57 -69.46 94.73
N ALA A 498 -100.68 -68.13 94.80
CA ALA A 498 -99.60 -67.29 95.31
C ALA A 498 -99.33 -67.48 96.81
N GLN A 499 -100.38 -67.68 97.63
CA GLN A 499 -100.23 -67.95 99.06
C GLN A 499 -99.72 -69.36 99.33
N GLU A 500 -100.03 -70.29 98.43
CA GLU A 500 -99.54 -71.67 98.46
C GLU A 500 -98.12 -71.82 97.89
N GLY A 501 -97.47 -70.72 97.49
CA GLY A 501 -96.10 -70.75 96.94
C GLY A 501 -95.99 -71.34 95.53
N ARG A 502 -97.12 -71.57 94.84
CA ARG A 502 -97.12 -72.13 93.47
C ARG A 502 -96.50 -71.14 92.51
N ASN A 503 -95.83 -71.61 91.47
CA ASN A 503 -95.25 -70.75 90.44
C ASN A 503 -96.24 -70.54 89.29
N PRO A 504 -96.41 -69.31 88.76
CA PRO A 504 -97.32 -69.01 87.65
C PRO A 504 -96.75 -69.36 86.27
N SER A 505 -95.43 -69.43 86.14
CA SER A 505 -94.71 -69.81 84.92
C SER A 505 -93.29 -70.28 85.27
N PRO A 506 -92.55 -70.89 84.33
CA PRO A 506 -91.13 -71.21 84.52
C PRO A 506 -90.25 -69.98 84.83
N GLN A 507 -90.69 -68.79 84.43
CA GLN A 507 -89.90 -67.56 84.48
C GLN A 507 -90.02 -66.84 85.84
N PHE A 508 -91.07 -67.15 86.61
CA PHE A 508 -91.36 -66.51 87.89
C PHE A 508 -91.43 -67.54 89.03
N ASN A 509 -90.64 -67.34 90.07
CA ASN A 509 -90.62 -68.20 91.24
C ASN A 509 -91.22 -67.46 92.44
N THR A 510 -92.44 -67.83 92.82
CA THR A 510 -93.24 -67.18 93.86
C THR A 510 -92.55 -67.22 95.23
N GLU A 511 -92.10 -68.39 95.67
CA GLU A 511 -91.44 -68.53 96.97
C GLU A 511 -90.11 -67.79 97.02
N TRP A 512 -89.31 -67.89 95.97
CA TRP A 512 -88.04 -67.18 95.88
C TRP A 512 -88.25 -65.66 95.86
N TYR A 513 -89.23 -65.17 95.11
CA TYR A 513 -89.53 -63.74 95.02
C TYR A 513 -89.94 -63.18 96.39
N LEU A 514 -90.82 -63.88 97.12
CA LEU A 514 -91.25 -63.46 98.46
C LEU A 514 -90.11 -63.55 99.50
N LYS A 515 -89.22 -64.54 99.38
CA LYS A 515 -88.05 -64.67 100.27
C LYS A 515 -86.97 -63.62 99.99
N THR A 516 -86.82 -63.22 98.73
CA THR A 516 -85.81 -62.25 98.28
C THR A 516 -86.25 -60.81 98.54
N TYR A 517 -87.56 -60.57 98.51
CA TYR A 517 -88.18 -59.26 98.72
C TYR A 517 -89.14 -59.27 99.92
N PRO A 518 -88.62 -59.15 101.16
CA PRO A 518 -89.43 -59.20 102.38
C PRO A 518 -90.50 -58.12 102.45
N ASP A 519 -90.29 -56.97 101.81
CA ASP A 519 -91.25 -55.87 101.73
C ASP A 519 -92.53 -56.28 100.97
N VAL A 520 -92.39 -57.09 99.91
CA VAL A 520 -93.54 -57.67 99.19
C VAL A 520 -94.25 -58.69 100.06
N ALA A 521 -93.49 -59.54 100.76
CA ALA A 521 -94.07 -60.54 101.68
C ALA A 521 -94.85 -59.89 102.82
N GLU A 522 -94.35 -58.79 103.39
CA GLU A 522 -95.03 -58.03 104.45
C GLU A 522 -96.27 -57.28 103.94
N SER A 523 -96.27 -56.83 102.67
CA SER A 523 -97.42 -56.12 102.08
C SER A 523 -98.65 -57.00 101.86
N GLY A 524 -98.46 -58.32 101.73
CA GLY A 524 -99.53 -59.27 101.40
C GLY A 524 -100.11 -59.13 99.99
N VAL A 525 -99.49 -58.31 99.11
CA VAL A 525 -99.87 -58.18 97.69
C VAL A 525 -99.44 -59.45 96.94
N ASN A 526 -100.19 -59.84 95.91
CA ASN A 526 -99.82 -60.98 95.07
C ASN A 526 -98.46 -60.70 94.40
N PRO A 527 -97.45 -61.59 94.55
CA PRO A 527 -96.08 -61.33 94.13
C PRO A 527 -95.93 -61.14 92.62
N LEU A 528 -96.71 -61.85 91.79
CA LEU A 528 -96.68 -61.66 90.34
C LEU A 528 -97.28 -60.30 89.96
N VAL A 529 -98.38 -59.90 90.59
CA VAL A 529 -99.01 -58.59 90.36
C VAL A 529 -98.04 -57.47 90.75
N HIS A 530 -97.40 -57.57 91.92
CA HIS A 530 -96.38 -56.61 92.33
C HIS A 530 -95.21 -56.56 91.32
N PHE A 531 -94.76 -57.71 90.82
CA PHE A 531 -93.68 -57.73 89.84
C PHE A 531 -94.04 -56.99 88.55
N ILE A 532 -95.27 -57.19 88.05
CA ILE A 532 -95.78 -56.53 86.85
C ILE A 532 -95.94 -55.01 87.05
N GLU A 533 -96.50 -54.59 88.19
CA GLU A 533 -96.81 -53.16 88.42
C GLU A 533 -95.58 -52.34 88.86
N ASN A 534 -94.70 -52.94 89.67
CA ASN A 534 -93.61 -52.24 90.34
C ASN A 534 -92.24 -52.91 90.11
N GLY A 535 -92.19 -54.23 90.25
CA GLY A 535 -90.92 -54.98 90.29
C GLY A 535 -90.07 -54.85 89.02
N GLN A 536 -90.69 -54.81 87.84
CA GLN A 536 -89.97 -54.61 86.57
C GLN A 536 -89.27 -53.25 86.50
N VAL A 537 -89.96 -52.17 86.92
CA VAL A 537 -89.40 -50.81 86.92
C VAL A 537 -88.33 -50.66 88.00
N GLU A 538 -88.50 -51.35 89.13
CA GLU A 538 -87.55 -51.37 90.24
C GLU A 538 -86.33 -52.28 90.00
N GLY A 539 -86.27 -52.97 88.85
CA GLY A 539 -85.16 -53.85 88.48
C GLY A 539 -85.09 -55.15 89.31
N ARG A 540 -86.19 -55.53 89.97
CA ARG A 540 -86.29 -56.78 90.73
C ARG A 540 -86.23 -57.97 89.78
N GLN A 541 -85.67 -59.07 90.23
CA GLN A 541 -85.62 -60.30 89.45
C GLN A 541 -86.84 -61.18 89.78
N PRO A 542 -87.45 -61.87 88.80
CA PRO A 542 -88.64 -62.70 89.04
C PRO A 542 -88.33 -64.10 89.58
N SER A 543 -87.10 -64.60 89.41
CA SER A 543 -86.66 -65.91 89.89
C SER A 543 -85.14 -65.99 90.05
N ALA A 544 -84.67 -66.95 90.85
CA ALA A 544 -83.23 -67.24 91.01
C ALA A 544 -82.56 -67.72 89.71
N GLN A 545 -83.31 -68.42 88.85
CA GLN A 545 -82.78 -69.10 87.66
C GLN A 545 -82.40 -68.12 86.53
N LEU A 546 -82.87 -66.87 86.59
CA LEU A 546 -82.45 -65.80 85.67
C LEU A 546 -81.14 -65.11 86.06
N LEU A 547 -80.54 -65.44 87.22
CA LEU A 547 -79.20 -64.98 87.62
C LEU A 547 -78.05 -65.86 87.10
N GLU A 548 -78.34 -67.08 86.60
CA GLU A 548 -77.34 -68.01 86.06
C GLU A 548 -77.32 -68.11 84.52
N TYR A 549 -78.14 -67.30 83.83
CA TYR A 549 -78.22 -67.30 82.36
C TYR A 549 -78.07 -65.88 81.81
N GLN A 550 -76.83 -65.39 81.79
CA GLN A 550 -76.40 -64.27 80.95
C GLN A 550 -75.18 -64.70 80.13
N PRO A 551 -75.30 -64.86 78.80
CA PRO A 551 -74.26 -64.43 77.88
C PRO A 551 -74.27 -62.91 77.69
#